data_AF-M1RJ31-F1
#
_entry.id   AF-M1RJ31-F1
#
_cell.length_a   1.000
_cell.length_b   1.000
_cell.length_c   1.000
_cell.angle_alpha   90.00
_cell.angle_beta   90.00
_cell.angle_gamma   90.00
#
_symmetry.space_group_name_H-M   'P 1'
#
loop_
_entity.id
_entity.type
_entity.pdbx_description
1 polymer ?
#
loop_
_entity_poly.entity_id
_entity_poly.type
_entity_poly.pdbx_seq_one_letter_code
_entity_poly.pdbx_strand_id
1 'polypeptide(L)'
;MVKLLVGLYAGEIFSIVFIVSYVLFKKIDSKNLAGRIYGQILWRFYKIALLELLLVFILNISFYTFFMLLGLLANVYLSYYTKSLKRSLGDIDKIDINDPRRVKFRKVSKTSSFLLVFNMILAILYILK
;
A
#
# COMPACT_ATOMS: atom_id res chain seq x y z
N MET A 1 2.24 20.95 -13.31
CA MET A 1 1.28 19.82 -13.41
C MET A 1 1.87 18.51 -12.91
N VAL A 2 2.96 17.98 -13.47
CA VAL A 2 3.53 16.69 -13.03
C VAL A 2 3.92 16.66 -11.54
N LYS A 3 4.61 17.69 -11.03
CA LYS A 3 4.94 17.77 -9.58
C LYS A 3 3.70 17.80 -8.68
N LEU A 4 2.59 18.37 -9.15
CA LEU A 4 1.33 18.39 -8.40
C LEU A 4 0.74 16.98 -8.31
N LEU A 5 0.69 16.24 -9.42
CA LEU A 5 0.23 14.84 -9.44
C LEU A 5 1.13 13.95 -8.57
N VAL A 6 2.45 14.09 -8.66
CA VAL A 6 3.35 13.32 -7.77
C VAL A 6 3.15 13.70 -6.29
N GLY A 7 2.84 14.96 -6.00
CA GLY A 7 2.48 15.41 -4.65
C GLY A 7 1.17 14.82 -4.14
N LEU A 8 0.14 14.73 -5.00
CA LEU A 8 -1.12 14.06 -4.70
C LEU A 8 -0.87 12.57 -4.41
N TYR A 9 -0.19 11.87 -5.31
CA TYR A 9 0.22 10.47 -5.12
C TYR A 9 0.94 10.23 -3.78
N ALA A 10 1.91 11.10 -3.43
CA ALA A 10 2.60 11.02 -2.13
C ALA A 10 1.64 11.21 -0.94
N GLY A 11 0.74 12.20 -1.03
CA GLY A 11 -0.28 12.48 -0.01
C GLY A 11 -1.31 11.36 0.14
N GLU A 12 -1.69 10.70 -0.95
CA GLU A 12 -2.55 9.52 -0.93
C GLU A 12 -1.89 8.35 -0.20
N ILE A 13 -0.61 8.07 -0.50
CA ILE A 13 0.14 7.04 0.22
C ILE A 13 0.22 7.37 1.71
N PHE A 14 0.55 8.62 2.05
CA PHE A 14 0.61 9.06 3.43
C PHE A 14 -0.72 8.82 4.15
N SER A 15 -1.82 9.20 3.52
CA SER A 15 -3.17 9.05 4.06
C SER A 15 -3.50 7.57 4.30
N ILE A 16 -3.23 6.70 3.33
CA ILE A 16 -3.49 5.25 3.46
C ILE A 16 -2.63 4.63 4.56
N VAL A 17 -1.33 4.88 4.54
CA VAL A 17 -0.37 4.19 5.41
C VAL A 17 -0.40 4.71 6.84
N PHE A 18 -0.55 6.02 7.06
CA PHE A 18 -0.44 6.60 8.41
C PHE A 18 -1.78 7.01 9.01
N ILE A 19 -2.72 7.51 8.22
CA ILE A 19 -4.02 7.98 8.75
C ILE A 19 -5.01 6.82 8.79
N VAL A 20 -5.33 6.24 7.63
CA VAL A 20 -6.36 5.21 7.50
C VAL A 20 -5.96 3.96 8.28
N SER A 21 -4.71 3.51 8.15
CA SER A 21 -4.25 2.32 8.90
C SER A 21 -4.36 2.56 10.41
N TYR A 22 -3.90 3.71 10.91
CA TYR A 22 -3.95 4.03 12.33
C TYR A 22 -5.38 4.08 12.85
N VAL A 23 -6.27 4.79 12.15
CA VAL A 23 -7.67 4.90 12.55
C VAL A 23 -8.34 3.53 12.60
N LEU A 24 -8.16 2.69 11.57
CA LEU A 24 -8.80 1.38 11.53
C LEU A 24 -8.26 0.44 12.61
N PHE A 25 -6.94 0.34 12.77
CA PHE A 25 -6.35 -0.61 13.72
C PHE A 25 -6.36 -0.11 15.17
N LYS A 26 -6.65 1.18 15.43
CA LYS A 26 -6.84 1.72 16.78
C LYS A 26 -8.31 1.73 17.22
N LYS A 27 -9.25 1.98 16.30
CA LYS A 27 -10.69 2.12 16.65
C LYS A 27 -11.52 0.85 16.49
N ILE A 28 -11.03 -0.14 15.75
CA ILE A 28 -11.78 -1.39 15.52
C ILE A 28 -11.09 -2.50 16.31
N ASP A 29 -11.81 -3.10 17.26
CA ASP A 29 -11.27 -4.14 18.14
C ASP A 29 -10.90 -5.42 17.36
N SER A 30 -11.71 -5.80 16.37
CA SER A 30 -11.39 -6.93 15.49
C SER A 30 -10.34 -6.53 14.46
N LYS A 31 -9.12 -7.08 14.60
CA LYS A 31 -8.03 -6.88 13.64
C LYS A 31 -8.37 -7.54 12.31
N ASN A 32 -9.15 -8.62 12.32
CA ASN A 32 -9.61 -9.26 11.09
C ASN A 32 -10.52 -8.32 10.28
N LEU A 33 -11.49 -7.68 10.95
CA LEU A 33 -12.40 -6.72 10.33
C LEU A 33 -11.63 -5.47 9.85
N ALA A 34 -10.80 -4.87 10.72
CA ALA A 34 -9.96 -3.72 10.38
C ALA A 34 -9.12 -3.99 9.12
N GLY A 35 -8.43 -5.14 9.08
CA GLY A 35 -7.62 -5.51 7.92
C GLY A 35 -8.43 -5.82 6.66
N ARG A 36 -9.71 -6.22 6.79
CA ARG A 36 -10.59 -6.44 5.63
C ARG A 36 -11.03 -5.11 5.02
N ILE A 37 -11.44 -4.16 5.86
CA ILE A 37 -11.80 -2.80 5.46
C ILE A 37 -10.58 -2.10 4.84
N TYR A 38 -9.43 -2.14 5.53
CA TYR A 38 -8.19 -1.58 5.02
C TYR A 38 -7.84 -2.15 3.64
N GLY A 39 -7.92 -3.47 3.47
CA GLY A 39 -7.68 -4.12 2.18
C GLY A 39 -8.62 -3.61 1.07
N GLN A 40 -9.90 -3.41 1.36
CA GLN A 40 -10.85 -2.86 0.38
C GLN A 40 -10.50 -1.43 -0.04
N ILE A 41 -10.13 -0.59 0.93
CA ILE A 41 -9.69 0.79 0.65
C ILE A 41 -8.41 0.77 -0.19
N LEU A 42 -7.44 -0.07 0.19
CA LEU A 42 -6.17 -0.21 -0.51
C LEU A 42 -6.34 -0.64 -1.97
N TRP A 43 -7.29 -1.54 -2.27
CA TRP A 43 -7.64 -1.92 -3.65
C TRP A 43 -8.23 -0.78 -4.47
N ARG A 44 -8.96 0.14 -3.85
CA ARG A 44 -9.47 1.35 -4.53
C ARG A 44 -8.34 2.33 -4.78
N PHE A 45 -7.48 2.56 -3.77
CA PHE A 45 -6.27 3.36 -3.91
C PHE A 45 -5.41 2.89 -5.09
N TYR A 46 -5.09 1.60 -5.21
CA TYR A 46 -4.25 1.12 -6.31
C TYR A 46 -4.80 1.44 -7.70
N LYS A 47 -6.14 1.40 -7.88
CA LYS A 47 -6.76 1.74 -9.17
C LYS A 47 -6.52 3.20 -9.53
N ILE A 48 -6.72 4.09 -8.57
CA ILE A 48 -6.56 5.54 -8.74
C ILE A 48 -5.07 5.86 -8.95
N ALA A 49 -4.24 5.39 -8.03
CA ALA A 49 -2.81 5.65 -8.01
C ALA A 49 -2.08 5.09 -9.24
N LEU A 50 -2.55 3.97 -9.81
CA LEU A 50 -1.97 3.43 -11.04
C LEU A 50 -2.29 4.32 -12.24
N LEU A 51 -3.53 4.81 -12.35
CA LEU A 51 -3.92 5.73 -13.43
C LEU A 51 -3.15 7.05 -13.32
N GLU A 52 -3.02 7.58 -12.09
CA GLU A 52 -2.25 8.78 -11.82
C GLU A 52 -0.78 8.61 -12.19
N LEU A 53 -0.12 7.53 -11.74
CA LEU A 53 1.28 7.29 -12.07
C LEU A 53 1.51 6.99 -13.54
N LEU A 54 0.57 6.33 -14.24
CA LEU A 54 0.65 6.15 -15.68
C LEU A 54 0.60 7.49 -16.41
N LEU A 55 -0.31 8.39 -16.00
CA LEU A 55 -0.38 9.74 -16.55
C LEU A 55 0.92 10.52 -16.29
N VAL A 56 1.44 10.47 -15.05
CA VAL A 56 2.73 11.07 -14.70
C VAL A 56 3.88 10.51 -15.55
N PHE A 57 3.90 9.20 -15.76
CA PHE A 57 4.94 8.54 -16.55
C PHE A 57 4.90 8.99 -18.01
N ILE A 58 3.72 9.04 -18.63
CA ILE A 58 3.55 9.50 -20.03
C ILE A 58 3.93 10.97 -20.17
N LEU A 59 3.56 11.82 -19.21
CA LEU A 59 3.85 13.25 -19.23
C LEU A 59 5.33 13.57 -18.94
N ASN A 60 6.04 12.71 -18.20
CA ASN A 60 7.46 12.87 -17.91
C ASN A 60 8.16 11.53 -17.67
N ILE A 61 8.67 10.94 -18.75
CA ILE A 61 9.43 9.69 -18.69
C ILE A 61 10.79 9.97 -18.05
N SER A 62 11.03 9.39 -16.88
CA SER A 62 12.29 9.54 -16.16
C SER A 62 12.57 8.31 -15.30
N PHE A 63 13.79 8.21 -14.79
CA PHE A 63 14.15 7.15 -13.84
C PHE A 63 13.20 7.16 -12.62
N TYR A 64 12.91 8.33 -12.05
CA TYR A 64 12.01 8.43 -10.89
C TYR A 64 10.60 7.92 -11.20
N THR A 65 10.01 8.36 -12.31
CA THR A 65 8.63 7.97 -12.68
C THR A 65 8.55 6.48 -13.04
N PHE A 66 9.61 5.92 -13.63
CA PHE A 66 9.73 4.48 -13.85
C PHE A 66 9.75 3.69 -12.53
N PHE A 67 10.62 4.07 -11.58
CA PHE A 67 10.73 3.34 -10.30
C PHE A 67 9.50 3.52 -9.41
N MET A 68 8.83 4.68 -9.46
CA MET A 68 7.55 4.87 -8.77
C MET A 68 6.47 3.91 -9.31
N LEU A 69 6.35 3.80 -10.63
CA LEU A 69 5.40 2.89 -11.27
C LEU A 69 5.73 1.41 -10.95
N LEU A 70 7.01 1.03 -11.09
CA LEU A 70 7.47 -0.32 -10.75
C LEU A 70 7.21 -0.65 -9.28
N GLY A 71 7.49 0.28 -8.37
CA GLY A 71 7.22 0.14 -6.94
C GLY A 71 5.74 -0.04 -6.64
N LEU A 72 4.85 0.66 -7.37
CA LEU A 72 3.41 0.52 -7.20
C LEU A 72 2.94 -0.86 -7.69
N LEU A 73 3.41 -1.30 -8.86
CA LEU A 73 3.09 -2.62 -9.42
C LEU A 73 3.57 -3.76 -8.51
N ALA A 74 4.79 -3.65 -7.98
CA ALA A 74 5.31 -4.60 -6.99
C ALA A 74 4.44 -4.60 -5.72
N ASN A 75 3.92 -3.45 -5.30
CA ASN A 75 3.01 -3.36 -4.17
C ASN A 75 1.67 -4.05 -4.42
N VAL A 76 1.09 -3.85 -5.61
CA VAL A 76 -0.14 -4.51 -6.06
C VAL A 76 0.04 -6.04 -6.04
N TYR A 77 1.17 -6.53 -6.55
CA TYR A 77 1.50 -7.96 -6.49
C TYR A 77 1.58 -8.49 -5.05
N LEU A 78 2.30 -7.79 -4.17
CA LEU A 78 2.38 -8.17 -2.75
C LEU A 78 1.01 -8.14 -2.07
N SER A 79 0.14 -7.22 -2.45
CA SER A 79 -1.23 -7.13 -1.91
C SER A 79 -2.11 -8.29 -2.39
N TYR A 80 -1.99 -8.72 -3.65
CA TYR A 80 -2.61 -9.96 -4.13
C TYR A 80 -2.12 -11.17 -3.34
N TYR A 81 -0.80 -11.28 -3.12
CA TYR A 81 -0.23 -12.36 -2.34
C TYR A 81 -0.72 -12.36 -0.89
N THR A 82 -0.76 -11.18 -0.25
CA THR A 82 -1.30 -10.98 1.10
C THR A 82 -2.77 -11.39 1.20
N LYS A 83 -3.58 -11.05 0.19
CA LYS A 83 -4.99 -11.44 0.11
C LYS A 83 -5.15 -12.95 -0.02
N SER A 84 -4.28 -13.61 -0.78
CA SER A 84 -4.25 -15.08 -0.90
C SER A 84 -3.93 -15.73 0.45
N LEU A 85 -2.89 -15.25 1.14
CA LEU A 85 -2.53 -15.73 2.48
C LEU A 85 -3.66 -15.49 3.51
N LYS A 86 -4.35 -14.35 3.44
CA LYS A 86 -5.49 -14.08 4.34
C LYS A 86 -6.65 -15.04 4.11
N ARG A 87 -6.92 -15.41 2.86
CA ARG A 87 -7.99 -16.37 2.51
C ARG A 87 -7.73 -17.76 3.10
N SER A 88 -6.48 -18.22 3.08
CA SER A 88 -6.12 -19.52 3.66
C SER A 88 -6.09 -19.51 5.20
N LEU A 89 -5.86 -18.35 5.82
CA LEU A 89 -5.91 -18.17 7.27
C LEU A 89 -7.36 -18.08 7.80
N GLY A 90 -8.26 -17.38 7.10
CA GLY A 90 -9.58 -17.08 7.61
C GLY A 90 -9.56 -15.99 8.68
N ASP A 91 -10.11 -16.26 9.87
CA ASP A 91 -10.22 -15.27 10.94
C ASP A 91 -8.94 -15.22 11.80
N ILE A 92 -8.11 -14.21 11.56
CA ILE A 92 -6.81 -14.03 12.23
C ILE A 92 -6.92 -13.76 13.74
N ASP A 93 -8.10 -13.37 14.23
CA ASP A 93 -8.33 -13.10 15.65
C ASP A 93 -8.47 -14.42 16.44
N LYS A 94 -8.81 -15.53 15.77
CA LYS A 94 -8.97 -16.87 16.37
C LYS A 94 -7.71 -17.73 16.33
N ILE A 95 -6.65 -17.25 15.68
CA ILE A 95 -5.41 -18.00 15.46
C ILE A 95 -4.34 -17.44 16.38
N ASP A 96 -3.53 -18.31 16.98
CA ASP A 96 -2.41 -17.88 17.85
C ASP A 96 -1.47 -16.89 17.14
N ILE A 97 -0.90 -15.95 17.90
CA ILE A 97 0.00 -14.91 17.35
C ILE A 97 1.27 -15.52 16.72
N ASN A 98 1.73 -16.66 17.23
CA ASN A 98 2.93 -17.36 16.83
C ASN A 98 2.67 -18.44 15.76
N ASP A 99 1.42 -18.64 15.32
CA ASP A 99 1.14 -19.55 14.21
C ASP A 99 1.99 -19.14 12.97
N PRO A 100 2.77 -20.07 12.39
CA PRO A 100 3.69 -19.75 11.29
C PRO A 100 3.01 -19.07 10.09
N ARG A 101 1.74 -19.42 9.81
CA ARG A 101 0.96 -18.83 8.73
C ARG A 101 0.62 -17.37 9.04
N ARG A 102 0.27 -17.06 10.28
CA ARG A 102 -0.01 -15.69 10.75
C ARG A 102 1.26 -14.84 10.76
N VAL A 103 2.39 -15.40 11.17
CA VAL A 103 3.70 -14.73 11.11
C VAL A 103 4.08 -14.40 9.67
N LYS A 104 3.93 -15.36 8.75
CA LYS A 104 4.18 -15.14 7.32
C LYS A 104 3.29 -14.04 6.75
N PHE A 105 1.98 -14.10 7.03
CA PHE A 105 1.03 -13.05 6.62
C PHE A 105 1.44 -11.66 7.14
N ARG A 106 1.81 -11.55 8.42
CA ARG A 106 2.27 -10.28 9.01
C ARG A 106 3.54 -9.77 8.34
N LYS A 107 4.50 -10.65 8.03
CA LYS A 107 5.75 -10.26 7.37
C LYS A 107 5.46 -9.66 6.00
N VAL A 108 4.66 -10.34 5.18
CA VAL A 108 4.28 -9.85 3.83
C VAL A 108 3.48 -8.55 3.92
N SER A 109 2.52 -8.46 4.85
CA SER A 109 1.74 -7.25 5.06
C SER A 109 2.62 -6.06 5.44
N LYS A 110 3.61 -6.25 6.33
CA LYS A 110 4.57 -5.20 6.67
C LYS A 110 5.46 -4.82 5.49
N THR A 111 5.91 -5.79 4.69
CA THR A 111 6.70 -5.52 3.48
C THR A 111 5.89 -4.69 2.47
N SER A 112 4.61 -4.99 2.27
CA SER A 112 3.73 -4.19 1.42
C SER A 112 3.59 -2.75 1.93
N SER A 113 3.34 -2.55 3.23
CA SER A 113 3.30 -1.19 3.81
C SER A 113 4.62 -0.46 3.66
N PHE A 114 5.75 -1.12 3.93
CA PHE A 114 7.08 -0.54 3.78
C PHE A 114 7.36 -0.10 2.34
N LEU A 115 6.98 -0.92 1.36
CA LEU A 115 7.17 -0.60 -0.05
C LEU A 115 6.33 0.62 -0.48
N LEU A 116 5.13 0.83 0.09
CA LEU A 116 4.37 2.07 -0.14
C LEU A 116 5.12 3.28 0.44
N VAL A 117 5.63 3.18 1.67
CA VAL A 117 6.42 4.28 2.28
C VAL A 117 7.67 4.60 1.45
N PHE A 118 8.39 3.57 0.98
CA PHE A 118 9.53 3.78 0.10
C PHE A 118 9.13 4.51 -1.20
N ASN A 119 7.99 4.13 -1.79
CA ASN A 119 7.48 4.78 -2.98
C ASN A 119 7.07 6.24 -2.73
N MET A 120 6.50 6.54 -1.56
CA MET A 120 6.23 7.91 -1.12
C MET A 120 7.52 8.73 -0.96
N ILE A 121 8.58 8.14 -0.42
CA ILE A 121 9.90 8.81 -0.34
C ILE A 121 10.43 9.11 -1.73
N LEU A 122 10.34 8.19 -2.69
CA LEU A 122 10.72 8.44 -4.09
C LEU A 122 9.93 9.60 -4.69
N ALA A 123 8.62 9.67 -4.43
CA ALA A 123 7.76 10.76 -4.88
C ALA A 123 8.20 12.11 -4.29
N ILE A 124 8.50 12.16 -2.99
CA ILE A 124 9.01 13.37 -2.32
C ILE A 124 10.36 13.80 -2.91
N LEU A 125 11.29 12.87 -3.09
CA LEU A 125 12.59 13.16 -3.71
C LEU A 125 12.45 13.71 -5.13
N TYR A 126 11.50 13.19 -5.91
CA TYR A 126 11.19 13.71 -7.24
C TYR A 126 10.65 15.15 -7.21
N ILE A 127 9.83 15.50 -6.22
CA ILE A 127 9.27 16.86 -6.09
C ILE A 127 10.37 17.87 -5.71
N LEU A 128 11.28 17.47 -4.82
CA LEU A 128 12.37 18.31 -4.29
C LEU A 128 13.52 18.53 -5.28
N LYS A 129 13.69 17.63 -6.25
CA LYS A 129 14.60 17.81 -7.38
C LYS A 129 14.16 18.98 -8.26
#